data_AF-A0A4Q5QRT9-F1
#
_entry.id   AF-A0A4Q5QRT9-F1
#
_cell.length_a   1.000
_cell.length_b   1.000
_cell.length_c   1.000
_cell.angle_alpha   90.00
_cell.angle_beta   90.00
_cell.angle_gamma   90.00
#
_symmetry.space_group_name_H-M   'P 1'
#
loop_
_entity.id
_entity.type
_entity.pdbx_description
1 polymer ?
#
loop_
_entity_poly.entity_id
_entity_poly.type
_entity_poly.pdbx_seq_one_letter_code
_entity_poly.pdbx_strand_id
1 'polypeptide(L)' 'MKKLPFLSQLVALALTCSASLAQAPLPMPRNLRATYDKGTRTATGRPGPRYWQNTADYTIAVDFNPASRKIQGEV' A
#
# COMPACT_ATOMS: atom_id res chain seq x y z
N MET A 1 -43.18 -8.88 -32.28
CA MET A 1 -42.39 -7.91 -31.49
C MET A 1 -41.98 -8.58 -30.19
N LYS A 2 -40.77 -9.17 -30.13
CA LYS A 2 -40.26 -9.84 -28.93
C LYS A 2 -40.01 -8.77 -27.87
N LYS A 3 -40.82 -8.72 -26.81
CA LYS A 3 -40.66 -7.74 -25.74
C LYS A 3 -39.33 -7.99 -25.04
N LEU A 4 -38.46 -7.00 -25.09
CA LEU A 4 -37.07 -7.03 -24.66
C LEU A 4 -36.98 -7.32 -23.15
N PRO A 5 -36.18 -8.31 -22.69
CA PRO A 5 -36.08 -8.73 -21.29
C PRO A 5 -35.20 -7.77 -20.45
N PHE A 6 -35.42 -6.47 -20.60
CA PHE A 6 -34.54 -5.45 -20.04
C PHE A 6 -34.58 -5.43 -18.51
N LEU A 7 -35.76 -5.65 -17.92
CA LEU A 7 -35.95 -5.67 -16.47
C LEU A 7 -35.32 -6.91 -15.82
N SER A 8 -35.42 -8.08 -16.46
CA SER A 8 -34.77 -9.29 -15.95
C SER A 8 -33.26 -9.25 -16.11
N GLN A 9 -32.73 -8.60 -17.15
CA GLN A 9 -31.29 -8.33 -17.27
C GLN A 9 -30.78 -7.35 -16.20
N LEU A 10 -31.55 -6.32 -15.85
CA LEU A 10 -31.22 -5.38 -14.78
C LEU A 10 -31.21 -6.04 -13.40
N VAL A 11 -32.18 -6.90 -13.12
CA VAL A 11 -32.23 -7.69 -11.88
C VAL A 11 -31.05 -8.67 -11.83
N ALA A 12 -30.74 -9.36 -12.92
CA ALA A 12 -29.59 -10.26 -12.99
C ALA A 12 -28.25 -9.52 -12.76
N LEU A 13 -28.10 -8.29 -13.31
CA LEU A 13 -26.92 -7.46 -13.12
C LEU A 13 -26.79 -6.91 -11.68
N ALA A 14 -27.92 -6.58 -11.05
CA ALA A 14 -27.94 -6.14 -9.65
C ALA A 14 -27.55 -7.28 -8.68
N LEU A 15 -27.99 -8.53 -8.95
CA LEU A 15 -27.63 -9.68 -8.13
C LEU A 15 -26.14 -10.07 -8.23
N THR A 16 -25.49 -9.85 -9.37
CA THR A 16 -24.07 -10.19 -9.54
C THR A 16 -23.11 -9.12 -8.98
N CYS A 17 -23.59 -7.91 -8.72
CA CYS A 17 -22.78 -6.80 -8.18
C CYS A 17 -22.48 -6.95 -6.66
N SER A 18 -23.31 -7.69 -5.92
CA SER A 18 -23.18 -7.87 -4.47
C SER A 18 -21.98 -8.72 -4.03
N ALA A 19 -21.24 -9.34 -4.95
CA ALA A 19 -20.08 -10.18 -4.64
C ALA A 19 -18.77 -9.40 -4.41
N SER A 20 -18.78 -8.07 -4.53
CA SER A 20 -17.57 -7.22 -4.49
C SER A 20 -16.95 -7.01 -3.09
N LEU A 21 -17.58 -7.50 -2.02
CA LEU A 21 -17.06 -7.39 -0.63
C LEU A 21 -16.62 -8.75 -0.03
N ALA A 22 -16.29 -9.73 -0.86
CA ALA A 22 -15.99 -11.10 -0.43
C ALA A 22 -14.61 -11.30 0.23
N GLN A 23 -13.77 -10.26 0.35
CA GLN A 23 -12.47 -10.41 0.99
C GLN A 23 -12.61 -10.39 2.51
N ALA A 24 -12.67 -11.58 3.11
CA ALA A 24 -12.54 -11.72 4.55
C ALA A 24 -11.16 -11.21 5.00
N PRO A 25 -11.07 -10.44 6.10
CA PRO A 25 -9.79 -10.01 6.62
C PRO A 25 -8.96 -11.23 7.02
N LEU A 26 -7.69 -11.23 6.60
CA LEU A 26 -6.76 -12.29 6.97
C LEU A 26 -6.48 -12.24 8.49
N PRO A 27 -6.36 -13.40 9.15
CA PRO A 27 -5.94 -13.44 10.55
C PRO A 27 -4.60 -12.74 10.75
N MET A 28 -4.51 -11.91 11.79
CA MET A 28 -3.27 -11.21 12.10
C MET A 28 -2.19 -12.20 12.57
N PRO A 29 -0.99 -12.19 11.96
CA PRO A 29 0.14 -12.99 12.42
C PRO A 29 0.53 -12.65 13.87
N ARG A 30 0.74 -13.68 14.71
CA ARG A 30 1.04 -13.50 16.15
C ARG A 30 2.33 -12.70 16.40
N ASN A 31 3.32 -12.84 15.53
CA ASN A 31 4.59 -12.12 15.59
C ASN A 31 4.45 -10.60 15.32
N LEU A 32 3.42 -10.18 14.59
CA LEU A 32 3.17 -8.76 14.29
C LEU A 32 2.38 -8.05 15.39
N ARG A 33 1.59 -8.78 16.19
CA ARG A 33 0.77 -8.22 17.27
C ARG A 33 1.59 -7.29 18.17
N ALA A 34 2.71 -7.79 18.68
CA ALA A 34 3.59 -7.03 19.56
C ALA A 34 4.15 -5.76 18.88
N THR A 35 4.32 -5.74 17.56
CA THR A 35 4.83 -4.55 16.83
C THR A 35 3.78 -3.45 16.72
N TYR A 36 2.50 -3.81 16.64
CA TYR A 36 1.38 -2.87 16.64
C TYR A 36 1.10 -2.35 18.06
N ASP A 37 1.09 -3.23 19.06
CA ASP A 37 0.95 -2.86 20.48
C ASP A 37 2.10 -1.94 20.92
N LYS A 38 3.32 -2.22 20.44
CA LYS A 38 4.51 -1.37 20.65
C LYS A 38 4.59 -0.18 19.68
N GLY A 39 3.60 0.03 18.81
CA GLY A 39 3.54 1.18 17.90
C GLY A 39 4.77 1.35 17.01
N THR A 40 5.54 0.28 16.77
CA THR A 40 6.70 0.30 15.86
C THR A 40 6.26 0.08 14.41
N ARG A 41 5.08 -0.50 14.17
CA ARG A 41 4.49 -0.65 12.83
C ARG A 41 3.02 -0.26 12.83
N THR A 42 2.48 0.12 11.68
CA THR A 42 1.03 0.29 11.47
C THR A 42 0.44 -0.92 10.74
N ALA A 43 -0.88 -1.12 10.84
CA ALA A 43 -1.60 -2.17 10.10
C ALA A 43 -1.54 -1.97 8.56
N THR A 44 -1.22 -0.76 8.11
CA THR A 44 -1.01 -0.42 6.69
C THR A 44 0.42 -0.72 6.20
N GLY A 45 1.29 -1.25 7.05
CA GLY A 45 2.68 -1.58 6.72
C GLY A 45 3.67 -0.43 6.84
N ARG A 46 3.22 0.77 7.23
CA ARG A 46 4.09 1.94 7.47
C ARG A 46 4.85 1.81 8.80
N PRO A 47 6.02 2.45 8.94
CA PRO A 47 6.63 2.71 10.24
C PRO A 47 5.62 3.36 11.19
N GLY A 48 5.54 2.85 12.43
CA GLY A 48 4.70 3.45 13.46
C GLY A 48 5.40 4.63 14.16
N PRO A 49 4.69 5.38 15.02
CA PRO A 49 5.25 6.53 15.73
C PRO A 49 6.46 6.21 16.61
N ARG A 50 6.62 4.95 17.05
CA ARG A 50 7.76 4.47 17.84
C ARG A 50 8.77 3.69 17.01
N TYR A 51 8.69 3.74 15.68
CA TYR A 51 9.67 3.08 14.82
C TYR A 51 11.03 3.77 14.96
N TRP A 52 12.05 3.00 15.31
CA TRP A 52 13.41 3.52 15.37
C TRP A 52 13.93 3.77 13.96
N GLN A 53 14.42 4.99 13.72
CA GLN A 53 15.07 5.38 12.48
C GLN A 53 16.51 5.77 12.79
N ASN A 54 17.46 5.08 12.16
CA ASN A 54 18.86 5.47 12.27
C ASN A 54 19.07 6.76 11.47
N THR A 55 19.74 7.72 12.09
CA THR A 55 20.10 9.01 11.48
C THR A 55 21.55 9.30 11.79
N ALA A 56 22.21 9.97 10.85
CA ALA A 56 23.57 10.46 11.00
C ALA A 56 23.74 11.67 10.08
N ASP A 57 24.56 12.62 10.52
CA ASP A 57 24.93 13.79 9.73
C ASP A 57 26.12 13.44 8.83
N TYR A 58 25.98 13.73 7.54
CA TYR A 58 27.03 13.51 6.55
C TYR A 58 27.34 14.80 5.82
N THR A 59 28.63 15.09 5.65
CA THR A 59 29.10 16.05 4.65
C THR A 59 29.54 15.25 3.44
N ILE A 60 28.83 15.39 2.32
CA ILE A 60 29.08 14.62 1.10
C ILE A 60 29.56 15.59 0.01
N ALA A 61 30.74 15.35 -0.55
CA ALA A 61 31.20 16.03 -1.75
C ALA A 61 30.52 15.39 -2.98
N VAL A 62 29.64 16.13 -3.65
CA VAL A 62 28.87 15.63 -4.81
C VAL A 62 29.01 16.57 -5.99
N ASP A 63 29.28 15.99 -7.16
CA ASP A 63 29.23 16.64 -8.47
C ASP A 63 28.13 15.99 -9.34
N PHE A 64 27.20 16.79 -9.86
CA PHE A 64 26.13 16.32 -10.74
C PHE A 64 26.17 17.03 -12.08
N ASN A 65 26.26 16.26 -13.16
CA ASN A 65 26.18 16.74 -14.54
C ASN A 65 24.79 16.46 -15.14
N PRO A 66 23.94 17.49 -15.38
CA PRO A 66 22.58 17.29 -15.88
C PRO A 66 22.50 16.78 -17.32
N ALA A 67 23.46 17.15 -18.17
CA ALA A 67 23.46 16.78 -19.58
C ALA A 67 23.70 15.28 -19.78
N SER A 68 24.63 14.72 -19.01
CA SER A 68 24.93 13.28 -19.03
C SER A 68 24.13 12.48 -18.01
N ARG A 69 23.48 13.15 -17.05
CA ARG A 69 22.85 12.56 -15.86
C ARG A 69 23.85 11.79 -14.98
N LYS A 70 25.12 12.16 -15.02
CA LYS A 70 26.18 11.53 -14.22
C LYS A 70 26.28 12.20 -12.84
N ILE A 71 26.32 11.39 -11.78
CA ILE A 71 26.60 11.80 -10.40
C ILE A 71 27.96 11.23 -10.01
N GLN A 72 28.79 12.03 -9.35
CA GLN A 72 30.15 11.69 -8.90
C GLN A 72 30.35 12.23 -7.47
N GLY A 73 31.26 11.63 -6.70
CA GLY A 73 31.61 12.09 -5.36
C GLY A 73 32.95 11.53 -4.91
N GLU A 74 33.48 12.08 -3.82
CA GLU A 74 34.75 11.69 -3.21
C GLU A 74 34.51 11.23 -1.76
N VAL A 75 35.36 10.33 -1.25
CA VAL A 75 35.27 9.72 0.09
C VAL A 75 36.35 10.29 0.99
#